data_AF-A0A1M4ICK4-F1
#
_entry.id   AF-A0A1M4ICK4-F1
#
_cell.length_a   1.000
_cell.length_b   1.000
_cell.length_c   1.000
_cell.angle_alpha   90.00
_cell.angle_beta   90.00
_cell.angle_gamma   90.00
#
_symmetry.space_group_name_H-M   'P 1'
#
loop_
_entity.id
_entity.type
_entity.pdbx_description
1 polymer ?
#
loop_
_entity_poly.entity_id
_entity_poly.type
_entity_poly.pdbx_seq_one_letter_code
_entity_poly.pdbx_strand_id
1 'polypeptide(L)'
;MIRTAPLTGALWLAFAACAHAAAADAAADTASGATPRDFERLQVAATRTQRAIVDVPSSVDVIDREQMDQELVYDLKDLLRYTPCVAVTGNSGRFSGIGGIRIRGLDGNRVLIQTDGIPVADSFSFGNYLNANRNVVDMETLKRVEIVRGPASSLYGSDALGGVVAYVTKDPADYLAPGKHSYVGLKFGYESDWDGLFASALVAFGGERWSGMAAVSHRQGQESQTQGDDRSTGAARTAPNPLSSDGRSLLSKLVYAPSANQRFKLSVEGNEDDSSIDALSNVSSSILSQRGRDHQTRARVSLTHEIDQLDALLADDLQWQLYRQDSESLQRTDERRSTTTLRHMQHDFDQRLYGLQANLHKRVDQGRVVHDVSYGIDLSWSDTHEKRDGYAQNLSTGAISRTVGVETFPVRDFPVTETGKAGAYLQDEMRLADGRFSLIPGVRLDYYRLSPQVDAIFAADNPGVAAENVTDSNVSPKLGAIWRIDDAWSLYANYAHGFRAPPYNDVNIGFSNLQFGYTAIANPDLKPETSKGAELGLRYTAAAGYFGLSGYYNDYRDFIASYSFVGYNADGLMLYQSRNVDHVVIKGVEARAASSSARCPHAGPAGRCIPAPPMRVATTRPTPRR
;
A
#
# COMPACT_ATOMS: atom_id res chain seq x y z
N MET A 1 21.17 26.07 10.11
CA MET A 1 21.13 24.82 10.90
C MET A 1 21.02 23.66 9.93
N ILE A 2 22.10 22.90 9.77
CA ILE A 2 22.18 21.78 8.83
C ILE A 2 21.33 20.65 9.41
N ARG A 3 20.13 20.44 8.85
CA ARG A 3 19.28 19.29 9.20
C ARG A 3 19.96 18.04 8.65
N THR A 4 20.44 17.19 9.55
CA THR A 4 20.98 15.86 9.23
C THR A 4 19.85 15.00 8.65
N ALA A 5 19.99 14.59 7.39
CA ALA A 5 19.02 13.74 6.70
C ALA A 5 18.91 12.36 7.39
N PRO A 6 17.70 11.81 7.61
CA PRO A 6 17.48 10.54 8.31
C PRO A 6 18.21 9.35 7.66
N LEU A 7 18.44 9.40 6.34
CA LEU A 7 19.23 8.42 5.59
C LEU A 7 20.70 8.32 6.02
N THR A 8 21.31 9.45 6.43
CA THR A 8 22.72 9.43 6.87
C THR A 8 22.90 8.66 8.18
N GLY A 9 21.91 8.64 9.08
CA GLY A 9 21.94 7.85 10.31
C GLY A 9 21.79 6.33 10.07
N ALA A 10 20.92 5.94 9.13
CA ALA A 10 20.69 4.53 8.78
C ALA A 10 21.93 3.90 8.11
N LEU A 11 22.66 4.67 7.29
CA LEU A 11 23.90 4.24 6.63
C LEU A 11 25.03 3.90 7.63
N TRP A 12 25.16 4.64 8.73
CA TRP A 12 26.22 4.40 9.72
C TRP A 12 25.95 3.19 10.64
N LEU A 13 24.69 2.88 10.94
CA LEU A 13 24.32 1.68 11.72
C LEU A 13 24.48 0.39 10.90
N ALA A 14 24.24 0.44 9.59
CA ALA A 14 24.42 -0.71 8.69
C ALA A 14 25.90 -1.11 8.52
N PHE A 15 26.83 -0.14 8.50
CA PHE A 15 28.26 -0.42 8.32
C PHE A 15 28.97 -0.92 9.59
N ALA A 16 28.50 -0.55 10.79
CA ALA A 16 29.17 -0.93 12.04
C ALA A 16 28.89 -2.39 12.49
N ALA A 17 27.75 -2.97 12.10
CA ALA A 17 27.38 -4.34 12.49
C ALA A 17 27.97 -5.43 11.56
N CYS A 18 28.50 -5.07 10.39
CA CYS A 18 28.95 -6.01 9.37
C CYS A 18 30.42 -6.48 9.52
N ALA A 19 31.17 -5.92 10.48
CA ALA A 19 32.63 -6.10 10.53
C ALA A 19 33.13 -7.28 11.39
N HIS A 20 32.26 -8.06 12.05
CA HIS A 20 32.69 -9.09 13.02
C HIS A 20 31.83 -10.37 12.97
N ALA A 21 31.87 -11.12 11.87
CA ALA A 21 31.46 -12.53 11.87
C ALA A 21 32.00 -13.27 10.63
N ALA A 22 33.26 -13.68 10.65
CA ALA A 22 33.79 -14.64 9.70
C ALA A 22 34.75 -15.59 10.42
N ALA A 23 34.29 -16.82 10.70
CA ALA A 23 35.06 -18.06 10.69
C ALA A 23 34.28 -19.20 11.39
N ALA A 24 33.90 -20.24 10.63
CA ALA A 24 34.03 -21.66 10.98
C ALA A 24 33.43 -22.54 9.86
N ASP A 25 34.04 -23.71 9.69
CA ASP A 25 34.06 -24.55 8.49
C ASP A 25 33.19 -25.83 8.62
N ALA A 26 32.82 -26.37 7.44
CA ALA A 26 32.41 -27.73 7.03
C ALA A 26 31.47 -28.63 7.87
N ALA A 27 30.39 -29.16 7.26
CA ALA A 27 30.30 -30.51 6.66
C ALA A 27 28.85 -30.89 6.24
N ALA A 28 28.76 -31.84 5.29
CA ALA A 28 27.62 -32.25 4.43
C ALA A 28 26.35 -32.80 5.12
N ASP A 29 25.19 -32.72 4.45
CA ASP A 29 24.59 -33.89 3.76
C ASP A 29 23.41 -33.49 2.83
N THR A 30 23.30 -34.19 1.70
CA THR A 30 22.29 -34.01 0.64
C THR A 30 21.12 -34.96 0.84
N ALA A 31 19.90 -34.43 0.92
CA ALA A 31 18.67 -35.22 0.74
C ALA A 31 17.71 -34.51 -0.23
N SER A 32 17.54 -35.14 -1.40
CA SER A 32 16.57 -34.83 -2.44
C SER A 32 15.18 -35.35 -2.07
N GLY A 33 14.13 -34.57 -2.29
CA GLY A 33 12.75 -35.07 -2.22
C GLY A 33 11.69 -34.04 -2.58
N ALA A 34 11.18 -34.14 -3.82
CA ALA A 34 9.99 -33.48 -4.38
C ALA A 34 10.03 -31.93 -4.49
N THR A 35 10.19 -31.43 -5.70
CA THR A 35 9.88 -30.03 -6.05
C THR A 35 8.38 -29.80 -5.82
N PRO A 36 7.95 -29.02 -4.81
CA PRO A 36 6.53 -28.82 -4.55
C PRO A 36 5.92 -28.05 -5.73
N ARG A 37 4.63 -28.28 -6.02
CA ARG A 37 3.94 -27.64 -7.15
C ARG A 37 4.03 -26.12 -7.01
N ASP A 38 4.23 -25.35 -8.09
CA ASP A 38 4.42 -23.87 -7.98
C ASP A 38 3.30 -23.18 -7.18
N PHE A 39 2.07 -23.69 -7.27
CA PHE A 39 0.91 -23.19 -6.51
C PHE A 39 0.84 -23.68 -5.05
N GLU A 40 1.48 -24.80 -4.71
CA GLU A 40 1.68 -25.26 -3.32
C GLU A 40 2.86 -24.52 -2.66
N ARG A 41 3.80 -24.01 -3.47
CA ARG A 41 4.96 -23.21 -3.02
C ARG A 41 4.60 -21.77 -2.64
N LEU A 42 3.59 -21.18 -3.27
CA LEU A 42 3.20 -19.79 -3.02
C LEU A 42 2.28 -19.69 -1.79
N GLN A 43 2.89 -19.32 -0.67
CA GLN A 43 2.18 -19.04 0.58
C GLN A 43 1.77 -17.55 0.64
N VAL A 44 0.52 -17.32 0.99
CA VAL A 44 -0.09 -16.01 1.20
C VAL A 44 0.14 -15.61 2.65
N ALA A 45 0.95 -14.59 2.90
CA ALA A 45 1.12 -14.00 4.23
C ALA A 45 -0.02 -13.03 4.58
N ALA A 46 -0.75 -12.56 3.57
CA ALA A 46 -1.89 -11.67 3.71
C ALA A 46 -2.93 -12.27 4.70
N THR A 47 -3.12 -13.59 4.72
CA THR A 47 -4.07 -14.24 5.65
C THR A 47 -3.65 -14.22 7.12
N ARG A 48 -2.58 -13.49 7.50
CA ARG A 48 -1.94 -13.43 8.83
C ARG A 48 -1.32 -14.73 9.33
N THR A 49 -1.62 -15.83 8.68
CA THR A 49 -0.88 -17.08 8.69
C THR A 49 -0.45 -17.39 7.25
N GLN A 50 0.73 -17.99 7.08
CA GLN A 50 1.21 -18.37 5.76
C GLN A 50 0.39 -19.56 5.24
N ARG A 51 -0.34 -19.38 4.13
CA ARG A 51 -1.25 -20.41 3.60
C ARG A 51 -1.12 -20.58 2.10
N ALA A 52 -1.24 -21.80 1.60
CA ALA A 52 -1.30 -22.04 0.16
C ALA A 52 -2.51 -21.34 -0.45
N ILE A 53 -2.36 -20.80 -1.67
CA ILE A 53 -3.43 -20.07 -2.37
C ILE A 53 -4.72 -20.90 -2.48
N VAL A 54 -4.58 -22.21 -2.68
CA VAL A 54 -5.71 -23.15 -2.80
C VAL A 54 -6.56 -23.24 -1.52
N ASP A 55 -5.98 -22.90 -0.37
CA ASP A 55 -6.60 -22.98 0.96
C ASP A 55 -7.17 -21.63 1.44
N VAL A 56 -7.13 -20.60 0.60
CA VAL A 56 -7.72 -19.29 0.90
C VAL A 56 -9.10 -19.18 0.23
N PRO A 57 -10.20 -18.90 0.96
CA PRO A 57 -11.54 -18.82 0.38
C PRO A 57 -11.80 -17.49 -0.35
N SER A 58 -10.83 -16.91 -1.07
CA SER A 58 -11.00 -15.65 -1.80
C SER A 58 -10.13 -15.57 -3.05
N SER A 59 -10.47 -14.69 -4.00
CA SER A 59 -9.61 -14.37 -5.14
C SER A 59 -8.34 -13.63 -4.71
N VAL A 60 -7.22 -14.34 -4.70
CA VAL A 60 -5.88 -13.80 -4.40
C VAL A 60 -5.02 -13.84 -5.67
N ASP A 61 -4.16 -12.84 -5.85
CA ASP A 61 -2.98 -12.95 -6.72
C ASP A 61 -1.72 -12.87 -5.89
N VAL A 62 -0.72 -13.66 -6.29
CA VAL A 62 0.64 -13.56 -5.77
C VAL A 62 1.54 -13.36 -6.97
N ILE A 63 2.28 -12.25 -6.96
CA ILE A 63 3.28 -11.90 -7.97
C ILE A 63 4.63 -12.01 -7.27
N ASP A 64 5.41 -13.04 -7.59
CA ASP A 64 6.68 -13.31 -6.91
C ASP A 64 7.87 -12.64 -7.61
N ARG A 65 9.05 -12.75 -6.98
CA ARG A 65 10.29 -12.16 -7.48
C ARG A 65 10.66 -12.65 -8.87
N GLU A 66 10.47 -13.95 -9.12
CA GLU A 66 10.83 -14.55 -10.39
C GLU A 66 9.93 -14.00 -11.51
N GLN A 67 8.62 -13.93 -11.28
CA GLN A 67 7.68 -13.32 -12.22
C GLN A 67 8.00 -11.84 -12.45
N MET A 68 8.25 -11.07 -11.38
CA MET A 68 8.60 -9.64 -11.51
C MET A 68 9.88 -9.43 -12.33
N ASP A 69 10.88 -10.29 -12.19
CA ASP A 69 12.12 -10.19 -12.98
C ASP A 69 11.92 -10.64 -14.44
N GLN A 70 11.10 -11.67 -14.69
CA GLN A 70 10.77 -12.13 -16.04
C GLN A 70 9.92 -11.12 -16.82
N GLU A 71 9.01 -10.44 -16.14
CA GLU A 71 8.14 -9.41 -16.72
C GLU A 71 8.79 -8.02 -16.76
N LEU A 72 10.04 -7.89 -16.29
CA LEU A 72 10.79 -6.64 -16.21
C LEU A 72 10.00 -5.55 -15.46
N VAL A 73 9.45 -5.92 -14.30
CA VAL A 73 8.68 -5.02 -13.44
C VAL A 73 9.61 -4.04 -12.73
N TYR A 74 9.54 -2.76 -13.09
CA TYR A 74 10.30 -1.68 -12.47
C TYR A 74 9.43 -0.74 -11.63
N ASP A 75 8.16 -0.57 -12.00
CA ASP A 75 7.22 0.27 -11.27
C ASP A 75 5.89 -0.44 -10.94
N LEU A 76 4.99 0.29 -10.28
CA LEU A 76 3.67 -0.23 -9.90
C LEU A 76 2.76 -0.50 -11.12
N LYS A 77 2.94 0.24 -12.23
CA LYS A 77 2.14 0.05 -13.44
C LYS A 77 2.52 -1.25 -14.13
N ASP A 78 3.81 -1.58 -14.17
CA ASP A 78 4.29 -2.86 -14.69
C ASP A 78 3.80 -4.02 -13.84
N LEU A 79 3.94 -3.90 -12.53
CA LEU A 79 3.53 -4.92 -11.56
C LEU A 79 2.07 -5.34 -11.75
N LEU A 80 1.20 -4.36 -12.01
CA LEU A 80 -0.25 -4.58 -12.08
C LEU A 80 -0.77 -4.72 -13.52
N ARG A 81 0.09 -4.59 -14.53
CA ARG A 81 -0.26 -4.58 -15.96
C ARG A 81 -1.09 -5.79 -16.38
N TYR A 82 -0.70 -6.98 -15.91
CA TYR A 82 -1.37 -8.24 -16.25
C TYR A 82 -2.32 -8.73 -15.16
N THR A 83 -2.60 -7.91 -14.14
CA THR A 83 -3.50 -8.28 -13.04
C THR A 83 -4.90 -7.71 -13.30
N PRO A 84 -5.88 -8.53 -13.72
CA PRO A 84 -7.20 -8.03 -14.07
C PRO A 84 -7.95 -7.49 -12.84
N CYS A 85 -8.84 -6.54 -13.09
CA CYS A 85 -9.63 -5.82 -12.09
C CYS A 85 -8.80 -5.08 -11.03
N VAL A 86 -7.51 -4.90 -11.30
CA VAL A 86 -6.58 -4.11 -10.50
C VAL A 86 -5.93 -3.11 -11.46
N ALA A 87 -5.83 -1.86 -11.07
CA ALA A 87 -5.22 -0.82 -11.89
C ALA A 87 -4.49 0.19 -11.02
N VAL A 88 -3.49 0.85 -11.59
CA VAL A 88 -2.84 2.00 -10.97
C VAL A 88 -3.66 3.24 -11.30
N THR A 89 -4.05 4.00 -10.29
CA THR A 89 -4.63 5.33 -10.49
C THR A 89 -3.49 6.32 -10.74
N GLY A 90 -3.71 7.28 -11.63
CA GLY A 90 -2.74 8.33 -11.90
C GLY A 90 -3.41 9.68 -12.04
N ASN A 91 -2.62 10.72 -11.82
CA ASN A 91 -3.02 12.11 -11.97
C ASN A 91 -2.44 12.71 -13.25
N SER A 92 -3.03 13.80 -13.73
CA SER A 92 -2.57 14.56 -14.91
C SER A 92 -2.21 16.00 -14.53
N GLY A 93 -1.56 16.73 -15.44
CA GLY A 93 -1.19 18.13 -15.20
C GLY A 93 -0.02 18.24 -14.24
N ARG A 94 -0.17 19.04 -13.17
CA ARG A 94 0.88 19.34 -12.18
C ARG A 94 1.32 18.12 -11.36
N PHE A 95 0.40 17.24 -10.99
CA PHE A 95 0.69 16.07 -10.15
C PHE A 95 0.81 14.80 -11.00
N SER A 96 1.39 14.90 -12.20
CA SER A 96 1.51 13.74 -13.09
C SER A 96 2.33 12.64 -12.41
N GLY A 97 1.76 11.45 -12.23
CA GLY A 97 2.38 10.39 -11.44
C GLY A 97 1.40 9.31 -10.96
N ILE A 98 1.91 8.39 -10.13
CA ILE A 98 1.15 7.28 -9.53
C ILE A 98 0.37 7.81 -8.31
N GLY A 99 -0.96 7.73 -8.37
CA GLY A 99 -1.86 8.19 -7.30
C GLY A 99 -2.33 7.09 -6.33
N GLY A 100 -2.15 5.81 -6.66
CA GLY A 100 -2.59 4.69 -5.82
C GLY A 100 -3.02 3.44 -6.60
N ILE A 101 -3.70 2.51 -5.92
CA ILE A 101 -4.17 1.25 -6.49
C ILE A 101 -5.71 1.21 -6.43
N ARG A 102 -6.33 0.81 -7.54
CA ARG A 102 -7.75 0.55 -7.66
C ARG A 102 -8.01 -0.94 -7.75
N ILE A 103 -8.88 -1.49 -6.89
CA ILE A 103 -9.32 -2.89 -6.93
C ILE A 103 -10.83 -2.94 -7.11
N ARG A 104 -11.31 -3.65 -8.13
CA ARG A 104 -12.75 -3.84 -8.44
C ARG A 104 -13.56 -2.51 -8.43
N GLY A 105 -12.93 -1.41 -8.83
CA GLY A 105 -13.57 -0.09 -8.91
C GLY A 105 -13.41 0.80 -7.67
N LEU A 106 -12.86 0.31 -6.56
CA LEU A 106 -12.52 1.11 -5.38
C LEU A 106 -11.05 1.53 -5.37
N ASP A 107 -10.78 2.77 -5.01
CA ASP A 107 -9.46 3.39 -4.96
C ASP A 107 -9.25 4.28 -3.72
N GLY A 108 -8.09 4.95 -3.65
CA GLY A 108 -7.69 5.80 -2.54
C GLY A 108 -7.44 5.00 -1.26
N ASN A 109 -7.78 5.60 -0.12
CA ASN A 109 -7.63 4.97 1.19
C ASN A 109 -8.67 3.85 1.46
N ARG A 110 -9.41 3.38 0.45
CA ARG A 110 -10.35 2.23 0.53
C ARG A 110 -9.71 0.89 0.16
N VAL A 111 -8.45 0.92 -0.32
CA VAL A 111 -7.61 -0.25 -0.54
C VAL A 111 -6.46 -0.17 0.45
N LEU A 112 -6.34 -1.16 1.34
CA LEU A 112 -5.24 -1.21 2.28
C LEU A 112 -3.96 -1.59 1.54
N ILE A 113 -2.91 -0.80 1.72
CA ILE A 113 -1.57 -1.11 1.24
C ILE A 113 -0.67 -1.26 2.46
N GLN A 114 0.08 -2.34 2.53
CA GLN A 114 0.97 -2.62 3.64
C GLN A 114 2.29 -3.22 3.15
N THR A 115 3.37 -2.95 3.87
CA THR A 115 4.68 -3.59 3.68
C THR A 115 5.01 -4.39 4.93
N ASP A 116 5.24 -5.70 4.78
CA ASP A 116 5.44 -6.66 5.88
C ASP A 116 4.44 -6.51 7.03
N GLY A 117 3.16 -6.31 6.71
CA GLY A 117 2.07 -6.14 7.68
C GLY A 117 1.90 -4.72 8.25
N ILE A 118 2.78 -3.79 7.91
CA ILE A 118 2.74 -2.39 8.37
C ILE A 118 2.02 -1.53 7.32
N PRO A 119 0.93 -0.82 7.67
CA PRO A 119 0.24 0.06 6.73
C PRO A 119 1.14 1.18 6.20
N VAL A 120 1.07 1.44 4.90
CA VAL A 120 1.71 2.63 4.32
C VAL A 120 0.84 3.87 4.57
N ALA A 121 1.46 5.04 4.53
CA ALA A 121 0.80 6.32 4.77
C ALA A 121 -0.46 6.52 3.89
N ASP A 122 -1.38 7.32 4.41
CA ASP A 122 -2.61 7.70 3.72
C ASP A 122 -2.30 8.63 2.53
N SER A 123 -3.11 8.58 1.48
CA SER A 123 -3.13 9.66 0.49
C SER A 123 -3.97 10.82 1.00
N PHE A 124 -3.52 12.05 0.77
CA PHE A 124 -4.27 13.27 1.02
C PHE A 124 -4.17 14.23 -0.16
N SER A 125 -5.30 14.81 -0.56
CA SER A 125 -5.31 15.83 -1.62
C SER A 125 -6.32 16.91 -1.29
N PHE A 126 -5.96 18.15 -1.59
CA PHE A 126 -6.80 19.31 -1.33
C PHE A 126 -6.55 20.41 -2.36
N GLY A 127 -7.62 20.96 -2.91
CA GLY A 127 -7.53 21.99 -3.94
C GLY A 127 -6.68 21.59 -5.15
N ASN A 128 -6.07 22.58 -5.79
CA ASN A 128 -5.33 22.41 -7.04
C ASN A 128 -3.81 22.28 -6.85
N TYR A 129 -3.32 22.34 -5.61
CA TYR A 129 -1.90 22.46 -5.30
C TYR A 129 -1.38 21.41 -4.30
N LEU A 130 -2.23 20.51 -3.83
CA LEU A 130 -1.86 19.43 -2.92
C LEU A 130 -2.38 18.08 -3.39
N ASN A 131 -1.46 17.14 -3.59
CA ASN A 131 -1.73 15.74 -3.86
C ASN A 131 -0.61 14.88 -3.25
N ALA A 132 -0.65 14.69 -1.93
CA ALA A 132 0.20 13.76 -1.23
C ALA A 132 -0.25 12.33 -1.55
N ASN A 133 0.48 11.67 -2.45
CA ASN A 133 0.23 10.27 -2.80
C ASN A 133 0.77 9.34 -1.69
N ARG A 134 0.41 8.06 -1.80
CA ARG A 134 0.92 7.00 -0.92
C ARG A 134 2.29 6.59 -1.47
N ASN A 135 3.37 7.22 -0.99
CA ASN A 135 4.75 6.85 -1.33
C ASN A 135 4.87 5.32 -1.20
N VAL A 136 4.95 4.61 -2.33
CA VAL A 136 4.96 3.12 -2.39
C VAL A 136 6.38 2.59 -2.27
N VAL A 137 6.50 1.31 -1.93
CA VAL A 137 7.79 0.64 -1.80
C VAL A 137 8.44 0.39 -3.16
N ASP A 138 9.78 0.34 -3.18
CA ASP A 138 10.54 0.09 -4.40
C ASP A 138 10.44 -1.40 -4.76
N MET A 139 10.15 -1.71 -6.03
CA MET A 139 9.90 -3.07 -6.52
C MET A 139 11.09 -4.02 -6.29
N GLU A 140 12.31 -3.50 -6.22
CA GLU A 140 13.53 -4.29 -5.98
C GLU A 140 13.71 -4.72 -4.54
N THR A 141 13.08 -4.04 -3.59
CA THR A 141 13.11 -4.47 -2.19
C THR A 141 12.17 -5.66 -1.94
N LEU A 142 11.29 -5.97 -2.90
CA LEU A 142 10.22 -6.94 -2.75
C LEU A 142 10.62 -8.35 -3.18
N LYS A 143 10.21 -9.32 -2.35
CA LYS A 143 10.20 -10.76 -2.67
C LYS A 143 8.92 -11.13 -3.41
N ARG A 144 7.79 -10.58 -3.01
CA ARG A 144 6.49 -10.82 -3.66
C ARG A 144 5.47 -9.76 -3.29
N VAL A 145 4.42 -9.67 -4.08
CA VAL A 145 3.23 -8.85 -3.85
C VAL A 145 2.01 -9.74 -3.83
N GLU A 146 1.19 -9.59 -2.79
CA GLU A 146 -0.04 -10.35 -2.62
C GLU A 146 -1.24 -9.41 -2.69
N ILE A 147 -2.22 -9.74 -3.52
CA ILE A 147 -3.40 -8.91 -3.75
C ILE A 147 -4.65 -9.72 -3.39
N VAL A 148 -5.26 -9.37 -2.26
CA VAL A 148 -6.54 -9.94 -1.80
C VAL A 148 -7.67 -9.01 -2.24
N ARG A 149 -8.63 -9.54 -2.98
CA ARG A 149 -9.76 -8.75 -3.49
C ARG A 149 -10.98 -8.84 -2.60
N GLY A 150 -11.73 -7.74 -2.57
CA GLY A 150 -12.98 -7.65 -1.82
C GLY A 150 -12.76 -7.35 -0.33
N PRO A 151 -13.85 -7.33 0.45
CA PRO A 151 -13.79 -6.95 1.85
C PRO A 151 -12.92 -7.92 2.67
N ALA A 152 -11.97 -7.36 3.43
CA ALA A 152 -11.02 -8.16 4.21
C ALA A 152 -10.83 -7.67 5.65
N SER A 153 -11.64 -6.73 6.13
CA SER A 153 -11.47 -6.14 7.46
C SER A 153 -11.50 -7.15 8.60
N SER A 154 -12.11 -8.32 8.45
CA SER A 154 -12.07 -9.39 9.47
C SER A 154 -10.65 -9.82 9.86
N LEU A 155 -9.66 -9.64 8.98
CA LEU A 155 -8.25 -9.87 9.30
C LEU A 155 -7.50 -8.56 9.45
N TYR A 156 -7.70 -7.58 8.58
CA TYR A 156 -6.81 -6.41 8.53
C TYR A 156 -7.32 -5.14 9.23
N GLY A 157 -8.57 -5.12 9.68
CA GLY A 157 -9.18 -3.94 10.29
C GLY A 157 -9.60 -2.88 9.27
N SER A 158 -9.47 -1.61 9.66
CA SER A 158 -9.87 -0.45 8.83
C SER A 158 -9.16 -0.47 7.47
N ASP A 159 -9.79 0.20 6.50
CA ASP A 159 -9.19 0.57 5.20
C ASP A 159 -9.10 -0.59 4.19
N ALA A 160 -9.49 -1.81 4.60
CA ALA A 160 -9.60 -3.00 3.76
C ALA A 160 -11.00 -3.18 3.11
N LEU A 161 -11.58 -2.08 2.61
CA LEU A 161 -12.94 -2.03 2.08
C LEU A 161 -13.06 -2.68 0.68
N GLY A 162 -12.09 -2.37 -0.20
CA GLY A 162 -12.02 -2.90 -1.57
C GLY A 162 -11.04 -4.06 -1.76
N GLY A 163 -10.10 -4.22 -0.82
CA GLY A 163 -9.08 -5.25 -0.85
C GLY A 163 -7.83 -4.85 -0.09
N VAL A 164 -6.82 -5.71 -0.18
CA VAL A 164 -5.50 -5.51 0.44
C VAL A 164 -4.42 -5.79 -0.59
N VAL A 165 -3.42 -4.92 -0.64
CA VAL A 165 -2.15 -5.14 -1.33
C VAL A 165 -1.06 -5.26 -0.28
N ALA A 166 -0.50 -6.45 -0.13
CA ALA A 166 0.54 -6.75 0.82
C ALA A 166 1.88 -6.93 0.09
N TYR A 167 2.79 -6.01 0.33
CA TYR A 167 4.18 -6.11 -0.09
C TYR A 167 4.96 -6.92 0.93
N VAL A 168 5.70 -7.92 0.45
CA VAL A 168 6.59 -8.73 1.28
C VAL A 168 8.02 -8.49 0.83
N THR A 169 8.84 -7.97 1.73
CA THR A 169 10.23 -7.61 1.43
C THR A 169 11.14 -8.82 1.42
N LYS A 170 12.23 -8.73 0.66
CA LYS A 170 13.30 -9.75 0.58
C LYS A 170 13.86 -10.07 1.97
N ASP A 171 14.26 -11.32 2.19
CA ASP A 171 14.82 -11.81 3.44
C ASP A 171 16.18 -12.50 3.20
N PRO A 172 17.16 -12.47 4.13
CA PRO A 172 18.42 -13.20 3.96
C PRO A 172 18.23 -14.68 3.63
N ALA A 173 17.19 -15.32 4.17
CA ALA A 173 16.88 -16.73 3.92
C ALA A 173 16.50 -17.02 2.46
N ASP A 174 16.15 -16.00 1.66
CA ASP A 174 15.85 -16.16 0.23
C ASP A 174 17.11 -16.36 -0.62
N TYR A 175 18.27 -15.93 -0.11
CA TYR A 175 19.52 -15.87 -0.87
C TYR A 175 20.62 -16.77 -0.32
N LEU A 176 20.54 -17.10 0.96
CA LEU A 176 21.48 -17.95 1.70
C LEU A 176 20.92 -19.38 1.81
N ALA A 177 21.82 -20.36 1.83
CA ALA A 177 21.48 -21.78 1.97
C ALA A 177 22.63 -22.50 2.70
N PRO A 178 22.44 -23.73 3.21
CA PRO A 178 23.54 -24.54 3.74
C PRO A 178 24.71 -24.61 2.75
N GLY A 179 25.91 -24.22 3.18
CA GLY A 179 27.11 -24.12 2.33
C GLY A 179 27.20 -22.86 1.45
N LYS A 180 26.18 -22.00 1.43
CA LYS A 180 26.13 -20.72 0.72
C LYS A 180 25.91 -19.57 1.70
N HIS A 181 27.02 -19.09 2.27
CA HIS A 181 27.05 -18.08 3.34
C HIS A 181 27.09 -16.63 2.84
N SER A 182 27.18 -16.41 1.53
CA SER A 182 27.17 -15.09 0.95
C SER A 182 26.47 -15.07 -0.40
N TYR A 183 25.92 -13.91 -0.74
CA TYR A 183 25.30 -13.63 -2.02
C TYR A 183 25.51 -12.17 -2.38
N VAL A 184 25.81 -11.92 -3.65
CA VAL A 184 25.89 -10.58 -4.23
C VAL A 184 25.07 -10.60 -5.51
N GLY A 185 24.15 -9.66 -5.64
CA GLY A 185 23.35 -9.43 -6.84
C GLY A 185 23.52 -8.00 -7.32
N LEU A 186 23.70 -7.82 -8.63
CA LEU A 186 23.67 -6.53 -9.29
C LEU A 186 22.64 -6.60 -10.41
N LYS A 187 21.78 -5.58 -10.53
CA LYS A 187 20.80 -5.46 -11.61
C LYS A 187 20.94 -4.07 -12.22
N PHE A 188 20.90 -4.00 -13.54
CA PHE A 188 20.92 -2.76 -14.30
C PHE A 188 19.80 -2.81 -15.32
N GLY A 189 19.13 -1.69 -15.53
CA GLY A 189 18.00 -1.58 -16.44
C GLY A 189 18.04 -0.26 -17.20
N TYR A 190 17.52 -0.30 -18.43
CA TYR A 190 17.22 0.89 -19.22
C TYR A 190 15.83 0.73 -19.81
N GLU A 191 15.00 1.75 -19.66
CA GLU A 191 13.63 1.81 -20.12
C GLU A 191 13.48 2.93 -21.14
N SER A 192 13.29 2.57 -22.42
CA SER A 192 13.31 3.54 -23.52
C SER A 192 12.07 4.42 -23.61
N ASP A 193 10.97 4.02 -22.98
CA ASP A 193 9.71 4.77 -23.00
C ASP A 193 9.79 6.04 -22.15
N TRP A 194 10.64 6.11 -21.11
CA TRP A 194 10.83 7.30 -20.29
C TRP A 194 12.31 7.72 -20.14
N ASP A 195 13.19 7.18 -21.00
CA ASP A 195 14.65 7.35 -20.92
C ASP A 195 15.21 7.06 -19.52
N GLY A 196 14.66 6.01 -18.90
CA GLY A 196 14.92 5.60 -17.53
C GLY A 196 16.18 4.77 -17.40
N LEU A 197 17.02 5.08 -16.41
CA LEU A 197 18.11 4.23 -15.96
C LEU A 197 17.83 3.72 -14.57
N PHE A 198 18.13 2.45 -14.36
CA PHE A 198 17.92 1.75 -13.10
C PHE A 198 19.15 0.94 -12.72
N ALA A 199 19.52 0.97 -11.44
CA ALA A 199 20.57 0.13 -10.87
C ALA A 199 20.18 -0.34 -9.47
N SER A 200 20.40 -1.63 -9.18
CA SER A 200 20.30 -2.16 -7.83
C SER A 200 21.49 -3.04 -7.47
N ALA A 201 21.83 -3.02 -6.19
CA ALA A 201 22.82 -3.90 -5.59
C ALA A 201 22.23 -4.54 -4.34
N LEU A 202 22.41 -5.85 -4.19
CA LEU A 202 21.98 -6.62 -3.04
C LEU A 202 23.14 -7.45 -2.53
N VAL A 203 23.40 -7.36 -1.23
CA VAL A 203 24.34 -8.22 -0.51
C VAL A 203 23.59 -8.95 0.58
N ALA A 204 23.82 -10.26 0.70
CA ALA A 204 23.35 -11.06 1.82
C ALA A 204 24.51 -11.90 2.34
N PHE A 205 24.60 -12.07 3.64
CA PHE A 205 25.65 -12.85 4.29
C PHE A 205 25.12 -13.46 5.58
N GLY A 206 25.66 -14.60 5.99
CA GLY A 206 25.25 -15.21 7.24
C GLY A 206 25.46 -16.71 7.34
N GLY A 207 25.10 -17.22 8.51
CA GLY A 207 25.02 -18.65 8.83
C GLY A 207 23.77 -18.94 9.65
N GLU A 208 23.80 -20.02 10.42
CA GLU A 208 22.61 -20.54 11.13
C GLU A 208 22.04 -19.57 12.18
N ARG A 209 22.91 -18.88 12.93
CA ARG A 209 22.49 -17.99 14.03
C ARG A 209 22.34 -16.53 13.65
N TRP A 210 23.13 -16.05 12.71
CA TRP A 210 23.15 -14.65 12.29
C TRP A 210 23.13 -14.59 10.78
N SER A 211 22.18 -13.86 10.24
CA SER A 211 22.18 -13.50 8.82
C SER A 211 21.77 -12.06 8.64
N GLY A 212 22.31 -11.43 7.61
CA GLY A 212 22.09 -10.04 7.29
C GLY A 212 21.94 -9.85 5.80
N MET A 213 21.21 -8.80 5.41
CA MET A 213 21.19 -8.33 4.05
C MET A 213 21.08 -6.81 3.96
N ALA A 214 21.55 -6.28 2.85
CA ALA A 214 21.29 -4.91 2.43
C ALA A 214 21.02 -4.90 0.92
N ALA A 215 19.95 -4.23 0.51
CA ALA A 215 19.62 -3.97 -0.88
C ALA A 215 19.48 -2.46 -1.05
N VAL A 216 20.13 -1.92 -2.08
CA VAL A 216 20.02 -0.51 -2.48
C VAL A 216 19.60 -0.46 -3.93
N SER A 217 18.72 0.48 -4.27
CA SER A 217 18.36 0.78 -5.65
C SER A 217 18.40 2.28 -5.90
N HIS A 218 18.67 2.62 -7.15
CA HIS A 218 18.54 3.96 -7.69
C HIS A 218 17.87 3.88 -9.05
N ARG A 219 16.93 4.79 -9.29
CA ARG A 219 16.24 4.94 -10.57
C ARG A 219 16.17 6.42 -10.92
N GLN A 220 16.32 6.74 -12.20
CA GLN A 220 16.19 8.10 -12.70
C GLN A 220 15.69 8.10 -14.13
N GLY A 221 15.03 9.17 -14.54
CA GLY A 221 14.58 9.34 -15.93
C GLY A 221 13.57 10.47 -16.06
N GLN A 222 12.78 10.43 -17.14
CA GLN A 222 11.97 11.56 -17.61
C GLN A 222 10.48 11.23 -17.75
N GLU A 223 9.72 12.06 -18.46
CA GLU A 223 8.34 11.73 -18.81
C GLU A 223 8.24 10.48 -19.68
N SER A 224 7.26 9.62 -19.41
CA SER A 224 6.92 8.53 -20.33
C SER A 224 6.38 9.10 -21.64
N GLN A 225 6.92 8.61 -22.75
CA GLN A 225 6.46 8.88 -24.09
C GLN A 225 5.00 8.42 -24.25
N THR A 226 4.23 9.23 -24.98
CA THR A 226 2.82 8.93 -25.28
C THR A 226 2.59 9.02 -26.79
N GLN A 227 1.42 8.58 -27.25
CA GLN A 227 0.98 8.77 -28.63
C GLN A 227 0.42 10.18 -28.91
N GLY A 228 0.57 11.11 -27.96
CA GLY A 228 0.11 12.48 -28.11
C GLY A 228 1.15 13.38 -28.77
N ASP A 229 0.77 14.00 -29.89
CA ASP A 229 1.71 14.79 -30.70
C ASP A 229 1.54 16.31 -30.56
N ASP A 230 0.41 16.79 -30.01
CA ASP A 230 0.22 18.21 -29.76
C ASP A 230 1.12 18.68 -28.62
N ARG A 231 2.18 19.40 -29.01
CA ARG A 231 3.18 20.01 -28.12
C ARG A 231 2.90 21.48 -27.82
N SER A 232 1.70 21.98 -28.14
CA SER A 232 1.25 23.29 -27.70
C SER A 232 1.17 23.38 -26.16
N THR A 233 0.92 24.58 -25.66
CA THR A 233 0.68 24.81 -24.23
C THR A 233 -0.81 24.94 -23.97
N GLY A 234 -1.24 24.55 -22.77
CA GLY A 234 -2.61 24.59 -22.31
C GLY A 234 -3.38 23.29 -22.50
N ALA A 235 -4.69 23.35 -22.24
CA ALA A 235 -5.53 22.17 -22.04
C ALA A 235 -5.68 21.26 -23.27
N ALA A 236 -5.39 21.75 -24.47
CA ALA A 236 -5.43 20.96 -25.71
C ALA A 236 -4.18 20.09 -25.90
N ARG A 237 -3.10 20.36 -25.16
CA ARG A 237 -1.84 19.60 -25.25
C ARG A 237 -2.10 18.12 -25.00
N THR A 238 -1.65 17.28 -25.92
CA THR A 238 -1.70 15.82 -25.79
C THR A 238 -0.34 15.21 -25.48
N ALA A 239 0.76 15.92 -25.80
CA ALA A 239 2.11 15.48 -25.46
C ALA A 239 2.32 15.53 -23.93
N PRO A 240 3.15 14.63 -23.35
CA PRO A 240 3.42 14.63 -21.93
C PRO A 240 4.04 15.96 -21.50
N ASN A 241 3.80 16.33 -20.23
CA ASN A 241 4.49 17.45 -19.61
C ASN A 241 5.94 17.03 -19.33
N PRO A 242 6.95 17.86 -19.66
CA PRO A 242 8.33 17.57 -19.31
C PRO A 242 8.47 17.26 -17.82
N LEU A 243 8.97 16.08 -17.49
CA LEU A 243 9.11 15.56 -16.13
C LEU A 243 10.52 14.99 -15.97
N SER A 244 11.08 15.10 -14.78
CA SER A 244 12.25 14.33 -14.37
C SER A 244 11.99 13.74 -13.00
N SER A 245 12.39 12.49 -12.81
CA SER A 245 12.28 11.75 -11.55
C SER A 245 13.63 11.15 -11.16
N ASP A 246 13.94 11.20 -9.87
CA ASP A 246 15.07 10.50 -9.21
C ASP A 246 14.49 9.76 -8.00
N GLY A 247 14.82 8.48 -7.84
CA GLY A 247 14.30 7.66 -6.76
C GLY A 247 15.37 6.75 -6.19
N ARG A 248 15.39 6.59 -4.87
CA ARG A 248 16.35 5.77 -4.15
C ARG A 248 15.64 4.92 -3.12
N SER A 249 16.09 3.69 -2.96
CA SER A 249 15.63 2.84 -1.88
C SER A 249 16.76 2.11 -1.16
N LEU A 250 16.52 1.81 0.10
CA LEU A 250 17.36 0.99 0.97
C LEU A 250 16.45 0.01 1.71
N LEU A 251 16.81 -1.26 1.66
CA LEU A 251 16.30 -2.28 2.56
C LEU A 251 17.48 -2.94 3.27
N SER A 252 17.47 -2.99 4.59
CA SER A 252 18.40 -3.77 5.37
C SER A 252 17.66 -4.63 6.37
N LYS A 253 18.11 -5.88 6.53
CA LYS A 253 17.60 -6.79 7.55
C LYS A 253 18.75 -7.45 8.28
N LEU A 254 18.59 -7.57 9.59
CA LEU A 254 19.45 -8.36 10.45
C LEU A 254 18.59 -9.39 11.19
N VAL A 255 18.94 -10.65 11.05
CA VAL A 255 18.23 -11.78 11.64
C VAL A 255 19.14 -12.47 12.65
N TYR A 256 18.66 -12.58 13.87
CA TYR A 256 19.26 -13.38 14.94
C TYR A 256 18.36 -14.56 15.26
N ALA A 257 18.85 -15.77 14.99
CA ALA A 257 18.18 -17.03 15.30
C ALA A 257 18.93 -17.75 16.44
N PRO A 258 18.55 -17.52 17.71
CA PRO A 258 19.19 -18.22 18.84
C PRO A 258 18.95 -19.74 18.81
N SER A 259 17.88 -20.19 18.14
CA SER A 259 17.55 -21.60 17.92
C SER A 259 16.87 -21.78 16.55
N ALA A 260 16.63 -23.03 16.14
CA ALA A 260 15.91 -23.33 14.90
C ALA A 260 14.45 -22.82 14.88
N ASN A 261 13.89 -22.60 16.07
CA ASN A 261 12.48 -22.30 16.32
C ASN A 261 12.24 -20.84 16.72
N GLN A 262 13.30 -20.04 16.89
CA GLN A 262 13.18 -18.68 17.38
C GLN A 262 14.01 -17.73 16.53
N ARG A 263 13.40 -16.63 16.07
CA ARG A 263 14.03 -15.65 15.18
C ARG A 263 13.65 -14.23 15.57
N PHE A 264 14.65 -13.38 15.77
CA PHE A 264 14.49 -11.93 15.87
C PHE A 264 14.92 -11.30 14.55
N LYS A 265 14.10 -10.42 13.98
CA LYS A 265 14.37 -9.71 12.73
C LYS A 265 14.28 -8.21 12.97
N LEU A 266 15.40 -7.51 12.80
CA LEU A 266 15.43 -6.06 12.71
C LEU A 266 15.40 -5.68 11.23
N SER A 267 14.37 -4.98 10.79
CA SER A 267 14.23 -4.49 9.41
C SER A 267 14.28 -2.97 9.40
N VAL A 268 15.08 -2.41 8.50
CA VAL A 268 15.18 -0.97 8.22
C VAL A 268 14.93 -0.78 6.73
N GLU A 269 13.96 0.07 6.39
CA GLU A 269 13.61 0.42 5.02
C GLU A 269 13.57 1.93 4.87
N GLY A 270 14.05 2.44 3.73
CA GLY A 270 14.00 3.85 3.37
C GLY A 270 13.73 4.03 1.89
N ASN A 271 12.81 4.94 1.55
CA ASN A 271 12.52 5.37 0.19
C ASN A 271 12.57 6.90 0.13
N GLU A 272 13.17 7.43 -0.93
CA GLU A 272 13.25 8.86 -1.24
C GLU A 272 12.98 9.02 -2.73
N ASP A 273 11.98 9.82 -3.08
CA ASP A 273 11.62 10.12 -4.47
C ASP A 273 11.56 11.64 -4.66
N ASP A 274 12.29 12.12 -5.66
CA ASP A 274 12.28 13.50 -6.14
C ASP A 274 11.67 13.55 -7.53
N SER A 275 10.87 14.58 -7.79
CA SER A 275 10.40 14.86 -9.14
C SER A 275 10.29 16.35 -9.43
N SER A 276 10.52 16.71 -10.69
CA SER A 276 10.38 18.07 -11.20
C SER A 276 9.61 18.06 -12.51
N ILE A 277 8.59 18.91 -12.62
CA ILE A 277 7.68 18.95 -13.77
C ILE A 277 7.48 20.37 -14.29
N ASP A 278 7.44 20.54 -15.61
CA ASP A 278 6.92 21.73 -16.27
C ASP A 278 5.50 21.44 -16.78
N ALA A 279 4.49 21.95 -16.07
CA ALA A 279 3.09 21.64 -16.33
C ALA A 279 2.55 22.48 -17.50
N LEU A 280 3.09 22.27 -18.70
CA LEU A 280 2.71 22.97 -19.93
C LEU A 280 1.22 22.83 -20.27
N SER A 281 0.60 21.70 -19.90
CA SER A 281 -0.85 21.48 -20.06
C SER A 281 -1.71 22.43 -19.20
N ASN A 282 -1.15 23.02 -18.15
CA ASN A 282 -1.87 23.90 -17.21
C ASN A 282 -1.74 25.39 -17.57
N VAL A 283 -0.98 25.72 -18.63
CA VAL A 283 -0.86 27.10 -19.13
C VAL A 283 -2.22 27.59 -19.61
N SER A 284 -2.59 28.81 -19.21
CA SER A 284 -3.85 29.45 -19.54
C SER A 284 -3.68 30.97 -19.60
N SER A 285 -4.76 31.69 -19.90
CA SER A 285 -4.76 33.17 -19.83
C SER A 285 -4.39 33.73 -18.45
N SER A 286 -4.50 32.91 -17.39
CA SER A 286 -4.20 33.29 -16.00
C SER A 286 -2.94 32.64 -15.43
N ILE A 287 -2.29 31.75 -16.18
CA ILE A 287 -1.08 31.02 -15.78
C ILE A 287 -0.18 30.94 -17.01
N LEU A 288 0.86 31.79 -17.06
CA LEU A 288 1.83 31.85 -18.16
C LEU A 288 2.86 30.71 -18.09
N SER A 289 3.13 30.18 -16.90
CA SER A 289 3.98 29.00 -16.69
C SER A 289 3.70 28.41 -15.31
N GLN A 290 3.80 27.08 -15.17
CA GLN A 290 3.66 26.40 -13.89
C GLN A 290 4.73 25.30 -13.77
N ARG A 291 5.59 25.40 -12.75
CA ARG A 291 6.60 24.39 -12.45
C ARG A 291 6.33 23.74 -11.11
N GLY A 292 6.56 22.44 -11.06
CA GLY A 292 6.39 21.61 -9.89
C GLY A 292 7.68 20.97 -9.44
N ARG A 293 7.88 20.89 -8.12
CA ARG A 293 8.94 20.09 -7.50
C ARG A 293 8.36 19.36 -6.31
N ASP A 294 8.39 18.04 -6.35
CA ASP A 294 7.87 17.18 -5.29
C ASP A 294 9.00 16.33 -4.73
N HIS A 295 9.01 16.19 -3.41
CA HIS A 295 9.98 15.41 -2.66
C HIS A 295 9.22 14.57 -1.63
N GLN A 296 9.39 13.26 -1.66
CA GLN A 296 8.69 12.33 -0.77
C GLN A 296 9.69 11.40 -0.12
N THR A 297 9.55 11.19 1.19
CA THR A 297 10.38 10.25 1.93
C THR A 297 9.52 9.30 2.77
N ARG A 298 9.98 8.06 2.92
CA ARG A 298 9.42 7.09 3.85
C ARG A 298 10.56 6.35 4.52
N ALA A 299 10.60 6.32 5.84
CA ALA A 299 11.54 5.53 6.61
C ALA A 299 10.78 4.63 7.58
N ARG A 300 11.16 3.35 7.64
CA ARG A 300 10.49 2.34 8.46
C ARG A 300 11.53 1.52 9.22
N VAL A 301 11.29 1.33 10.51
CA VAL A 301 12.06 0.41 11.36
C VAL A 301 11.09 -0.52 12.04
N SER A 302 11.36 -1.82 11.98
CA SER A 302 10.56 -2.82 12.70
C SER A 302 11.42 -3.88 13.36
N LEU A 303 11.03 -4.28 14.57
CA LEU A 303 11.55 -5.45 15.26
C LEU A 303 10.46 -6.52 15.29
N THR A 304 10.72 -7.63 14.63
CA THR A 304 9.85 -8.81 14.62
C THR A 304 10.48 -9.92 15.44
N HIS A 305 9.67 -10.66 16.19
CA HIS A 305 10.08 -11.88 16.86
C HIS A 305 9.09 -12.98 16.49
N GLU A 306 9.65 -14.07 15.95
CA GLU A 306 8.94 -15.28 15.56
C GLU A 306 9.39 -16.41 16.48
N ILE A 307 8.42 -17.12 17.06
CA ILE A 307 8.61 -18.36 17.80
C ILE A 307 7.72 -19.41 17.15
N ASP A 308 8.37 -20.35 16.46
CA ASP A 308 7.76 -21.54 15.91
C ASP A 308 7.79 -22.62 17.01
N GLN A 309 6.73 -23.42 17.19
CA GLN A 309 6.69 -24.49 18.21
C GLN A 309 6.96 -24.02 19.65
N LEU A 310 6.15 -23.07 20.12
CA LEU A 310 6.10 -22.62 21.51
C LEU A 310 5.63 -23.74 22.47
N ASP A 311 4.90 -24.74 21.97
CA ASP A 311 4.29 -25.86 22.72
C ASP A 311 3.50 -25.39 23.97
N ALA A 312 2.91 -24.20 23.91
CA ALA A 312 2.16 -23.65 25.02
C ALA A 312 0.68 -24.07 24.97
N LEU A 313 0.03 -24.01 26.13
CA LEU A 313 -1.41 -24.32 26.25
C LEU A 313 -2.25 -23.47 25.29
N LEU A 314 -1.91 -22.19 25.13
CA LEU A 314 -2.71 -21.24 24.37
C LEU A 314 -2.27 -21.11 22.90
N ALA A 315 -1.01 -21.39 22.56
CA ALA A 315 -0.49 -21.22 21.21
C ALA A 315 0.64 -22.19 20.90
N ASP A 316 0.70 -22.64 19.66
CA ASP A 316 1.80 -23.42 19.10
C ASP A 316 2.82 -22.50 18.42
N ASP A 317 2.38 -21.36 17.87
CA ASP A 317 3.27 -20.35 17.26
C ASP A 317 2.90 -18.95 17.74
N LEU A 318 3.92 -18.10 17.89
CA LEU A 318 3.78 -16.69 18.27
C LEU A 318 4.65 -15.83 17.36
N GLN A 319 4.03 -14.84 16.73
CA GLN A 319 4.73 -13.76 16.07
C GLN A 319 4.29 -12.43 16.67
N TRP A 320 5.24 -11.59 17.06
CA TRP A 320 4.94 -10.19 17.38
C TRP A 320 5.90 -9.25 16.69
N GLN A 321 5.43 -8.03 16.43
CA GLN A 321 6.19 -7.00 15.74
C GLN A 321 5.93 -5.64 16.37
N LEU A 322 7.00 -4.91 16.63
CA LEU A 322 6.99 -3.48 16.96
C LEU A 322 7.52 -2.70 15.77
N TYR A 323 6.89 -1.58 15.45
CA TYR A 323 7.32 -0.77 14.32
C TYR A 323 7.12 0.72 14.52
N ARG A 324 7.93 1.48 13.77
CA ARG A 324 7.79 2.91 13.54
C ARG A 324 7.97 3.18 12.06
N GLN A 325 7.12 4.03 11.50
CA GLN A 325 7.22 4.53 10.14
C GLN A 325 7.02 6.04 10.13
N ASP A 326 7.93 6.75 9.50
CA ASP A 326 7.84 8.19 9.27
C ASP A 326 7.69 8.41 7.76
N SER A 327 6.69 9.18 7.34
CA SER A 327 6.42 9.54 5.95
C SER A 327 6.30 11.04 5.83
N GLU A 328 7.00 11.64 4.88
CA GLU A 328 6.97 13.09 4.60
C GLU A 328 6.73 13.32 3.12
N SER A 329 5.89 14.28 2.78
CA SER A 329 5.58 14.67 1.41
C SER A 329 5.60 16.19 1.28
N LEU A 330 6.54 16.70 0.49
CA LEU A 330 6.76 18.11 0.25
C LEU A 330 6.52 18.45 -1.22
N GLN A 331 5.53 19.28 -1.50
CA GLN A 331 5.17 19.69 -2.85
C GLN A 331 5.29 21.19 -3.03
N ARG A 332 6.10 21.63 -4.00
CA ARG A 332 6.31 23.04 -4.32
C ARG A 332 5.81 23.36 -5.72
N THR A 333 5.06 24.44 -5.86
CA THR A 333 4.54 24.89 -7.15
C THR A 333 4.85 26.37 -7.35
N ASP A 334 5.53 26.66 -8.45
CA ASP A 334 5.88 28.01 -8.90
C ASP A 334 5.03 28.37 -10.12
N GLU A 335 4.22 29.43 -10.02
CA GLU A 335 3.35 29.89 -11.10
C GLU A 335 3.65 31.33 -11.50
N ARG A 336 3.86 31.57 -12.78
CA ARG A 336 3.82 32.93 -13.33
C ARG A 336 2.39 33.24 -13.75
N ARG A 337 1.68 34.07 -12.98
CA ARG A 337 0.24 34.38 -13.23
C ARG A 337 0.06 35.52 -14.23
N SER A 338 1.03 36.42 -14.31
CA SER A 338 1.07 37.54 -15.25
C SER A 338 2.52 37.91 -15.59
N THR A 339 2.72 38.94 -16.41
CA THR A 339 4.07 39.46 -16.67
C THR A 339 4.76 39.96 -15.39
N THR A 340 4.00 40.36 -14.37
CA THR A 340 4.48 40.97 -13.13
C THR A 340 4.25 40.14 -11.87
N THR A 341 3.55 39.01 -11.92
CA THR A 341 3.19 38.24 -10.71
C THR A 341 3.74 36.82 -10.78
N LEU A 342 4.58 36.47 -9.81
CA LEU A 342 5.04 35.11 -9.52
C LEU A 342 4.38 34.64 -8.22
N ARG A 343 3.83 33.44 -8.20
CA ARG A 343 3.25 32.78 -7.02
C ARG A 343 4.10 31.57 -6.68
N HIS A 344 4.50 31.48 -5.41
CA HIS A 344 5.14 30.32 -4.82
C HIS A 344 4.17 29.66 -3.85
N MET A 345 4.00 28.34 -3.96
CA MET A 345 3.17 27.54 -3.08
C MET A 345 3.97 26.34 -2.59
N GLN A 346 3.86 26.00 -1.32
CA GLN A 346 4.46 24.83 -0.71
C GLN A 346 3.41 24.09 0.13
N HIS A 347 3.40 22.76 0.05
CA HIS A 347 2.51 21.91 0.81
C HIS A 347 3.33 20.80 1.47
N ASP A 348 3.17 20.66 2.77
CA ASP A 348 3.80 19.65 3.61
C ASP A 348 2.69 18.70 4.11
N PHE A 349 2.87 17.39 3.94
CA PHE A 349 2.00 16.37 4.53
C PHE A 349 2.86 15.26 5.14
N ASP A 350 2.80 15.15 6.46
CA ASP A 350 3.65 14.27 7.25
C ASP A 350 2.76 13.32 8.08
N GLN A 351 3.16 12.05 8.13
CA GLN A 351 2.50 11.04 8.97
C GLN A 351 3.54 10.19 9.68
N ARG A 352 3.45 10.15 11.01
CA ARG A 352 4.26 9.26 11.85
C ARG A 352 3.38 8.18 12.41
N LEU A 353 3.75 6.93 12.22
CA LEU A 353 2.99 5.75 12.62
C LEU A 353 3.83 4.88 13.56
N TYR A 354 3.23 4.50 14.67
CA TYR A 354 3.78 3.55 15.63
C TYR A 354 2.79 2.40 15.79
N GLY A 355 3.29 1.19 16.01
CA GLY A 355 2.38 0.09 16.32
C GLY A 355 3.03 -1.16 16.89
N LEU A 356 2.13 -2.00 17.41
CA LEU A 356 2.39 -3.32 17.94
C LEU A 356 1.39 -4.28 17.29
N GLN A 357 1.89 -5.38 16.75
CA GLN A 357 1.08 -6.48 16.26
C GLN A 357 1.50 -7.76 16.98
N ALA A 358 0.54 -8.60 17.35
CA ALA A 358 0.81 -9.93 17.86
C ALA A 358 -0.19 -10.91 17.27
N ASN A 359 0.32 -11.99 16.69
CA ASN A 359 -0.43 -13.07 16.07
C ASN A 359 -0.04 -14.38 16.76
N LEU A 360 -1.06 -15.13 17.16
CA LEU A 360 -0.93 -16.43 17.77
C LEU A 360 -1.69 -17.45 16.93
N HIS A 361 -1.13 -18.64 16.85
CA HIS A 361 -1.71 -19.75 16.14
C HIS A 361 -1.78 -20.98 17.05
N LYS A 362 -2.88 -21.72 16.99
CA LYS A 362 -3.09 -22.96 17.73
C LYS A 362 -3.76 -23.99 16.84
N ARG A 363 -3.17 -25.18 16.74
CA ARG A 363 -3.77 -26.33 16.07
C ARG A 363 -4.32 -27.30 17.11
N VAL A 364 -5.57 -27.72 16.93
CA VAL A 364 -6.23 -28.71 17.79
C VAL A 364 -6.82 -29.81 16.92
N ASP A 365 -6.29 -31.02 17.03
CA ASP A 365 -6.81 -32.20 16.34
C ASP A 365 -7.77 -32.98 17.27
N GLN A 366 -9.04 -33.03 16.91
CA GLN A 366 -10.08 -33.77 17.63
C GLN A 366 -10.51 -35.06 16.89
N GLY A 367 -9.70 -35.53 15.94
CA GLY A 367 -9.93 -36.71 15.11
C GLY A 367 -10.95 -36.48 13.98
N ARG A 368 -12.16 -36.02 14.29
CA ARG A 368 -13.20 -35.75 13.27
C ARG A 368 -13.10 -34.36 12.64
N VAL A 369 -12.56 -33.41 13.41
CA VAL A 369 -12.37 -32.02 13.01
C VAL A 369 -10.99 -31.59 13.47
N VAL A 370 -10.24 -30.96 12.58
CA VAL A 370 -8.98 -30.30 12.91
C VAL A 370 -9.24 -28.80 12.90
N HIS A 371 -9.02 -28.16 14.04
CA HIS A 371 -9.12 -26.72 14.21
C HIS A 371 -7.75 -26.07 14.04
N ASP A 372 -7.69 -25.02 13.24
CA ASP A 372 -6.50 -24.22 12.95
C ASP A 372 -6.86 -22.78 13.30
N VAL A 373 -6.64 -22.44 14.57
CA VAL A 373 -7.16 -21.23 15.22
C VAL A 373 -6.08 -20.15 15.17
N SER A 374 -6.39 -19.04 14.50
CA SER A 374 -5.54 -17.85 14.41
C SER A 374 -6.21 -16.69 15.14
N TYR A 375 -5.49 -16.03 16.03
CA TYR A 375 -6.00 -14.87 16.75
C TYR A 375 -4.88 -13.89 17.05
N GLY A 376 -5.24 -12.64 17.26
CA GLY A 376 -4.23 -11.62 17.47
C GLY A 376 -4.79 -10.24 17.75
N ILE A 377 -3.86 -9.33 18.00
CA ILE A 377 -4.13 -7.93 18.28
C ILE A 377 -3.31 -7.03 17.36
N ASP A 378 -3.89 -5.91 16.98
CA ASP A 378 -3.17 -4.79 16.35
C ASP A 378 -3.46 -3.52 17.13
N LEU A 379 -2.39 -2.85 17.54
CA LEU A 379 -2.46 -1.54 18.16
C LEU A 379 -1.62 -0.58 17.32
N SER A 380 -2.18 0.57 16.97
CA SER A 380 -1.48 1.58 16.19
C SER A 380 -1.86 2.99 16.62
N TRP A 381 -0.88 3.88 16.53
CA TRP A 381 -1.01 5.29 16.82
C TRP A 381 -0.34 6.07 15.71
N SER A 382 -1.04 7.03 15.14
CA SER A 382 -0.46 7.94 14.15
C SER A 382 -0.67 9.39 14.50
N ASP A 383 0.31 10.20 14.16
CA ASP A 383 0.29 11.65 14.25
C ASP A 383 0.36 12.20 12.82
N THR A 384 -0.66 12.94 12.40
CA THR A 384 -0.79 13.44 11.03
C THR A 384 -0.81 14.96 11.00
N HIS A 385 0.12 15.52 10.22
CA HIS A 385 0.37 16.95 10.10
C HIS A 385 0.23 17.35 8.63
N GLU A 386 -0.42 18.49 8.40
CA GLU A 386 -0.54 19.12 7.09
C GLU A 386 -0.19 20.60 7.22
N LYS A 387 0.46 21.22 6.24
CA LYS A 387 0.64 22.67 6.24
C LYS A 387 0.79 23.16 4.83
N ARG A 388 0.01 24.19 4.47
CA ARG A 388 0.21 24.96 3.24
C ARG A 388 0.88 26.28 3.56
N ASP A 389 1.90 26.61 2.78
CA ASP A 389 2.61 27.88 2.84
C ASP A 389 2.73 28.46 1.43
N GLY A 390 2.95 29.76 1.32
CA GLY A 390 3.00 30.41 0.02
C GLY A 390 3.08 31.92 0.07
N TYR A 391 3.43 32.51 -1.07
CA TYR A 391 3.45 33.96 -1.25
C TYR A 391 3.35 34.32 -2.73
N ALA A 392 2.93 35.57 -2.98
CA ALA A 392 2.98 36.18 -4.30
C ALA A 392 4.05 37.28 -4.29
N GLN A 393 4.88 37.30 -5.32
CA GLN A 393 5.89 38.31 -5.56
C GLN A 393 5.52 39.15 -6.78
N ASN A 394 5.59 40.48 -6.61
CA ASN A 394 5.56 41.40 -7.73
C ASN A 394 6.98 41.49 -8.34
N LEU A 395 7.12 41.05 -9.58
CA LEU A 395 8.41 41.00 -10.29
C LEU A 395 8.94 42.37 -10.71
N SER A 396 8.11 43.42 -10.77
CA SER A 396 8.59 44.77 -11.11
C SER A 396 9.07 45.55 -9.89
N THR A 397 8.47 45.34 -8.72
CA THR A 397 8.82 46.06 -7.48
C THR A 397 9.62 45.21 -6.48
N GLY A 398 9.64 43.89 -6.66
CA GLY A 398 10.19 42.93 -5.70
C GLY A 398 9.33 42.70 -4.45
N ALA A 399 8.19 43.39 -4.30
CA ALA A 399 7.32 43.27 -3.13
C ALA A 399 6.74 41.86 -2.98
N ILE A 400 6.73 41.34 -1.75
CA ILE A 400 6.19 40.02 -1.39
C ILE A 400 4.92 40.19 -0.56
N SER A 401 3.86 39.45 -0.92
CA SER A 401 2.62 39.33 -0.16
C SER A 401 2.41 37.89 0.26
N ARG A 402 2.18 37.64 1.55
CA ARG A 402 1.73 36.33 2.06
C ARG A 402 0.24 36.10 1.87
N THR A 403 -0.51 37.13 1.52
CA THR A 403 -1.89 36.99 1.11
C THR A 403 -1.91 36.69 -0.39
N VAL A 404 -2.38 35.50 -0.75
CA VAL A 404 -2.50 35.05 -2.14
C VAL A 404 -3.92 34.59 -2.42
N GLY A 405 -4.64 35.35 -3.24
CA GLY A 405 -6.08 35.16 -3.37
C GLY A 405 -6.77 35.56 -2.08
N VAL A 406 -7.48 34.63 -1.45
CA VAL A 406 -8.20 34.84 -0.19
C VAL A 406 -7.45 34.41 1.06
N GLU A 407 -6.35 33.69 0.88
CA GLU A 407 -5.66 33.01 1.96
C GLU A 407 -4.47 33.84 2.39
N THR A 408 -4.20 33.86 3.69
CA THR A 408 -2.98 34.46 4.24
C THR A 408 -2.12 33.36 4.83
N PHE A 409 -1.04 33.03 4.13
CA PHE A 409 -0.17 31.90 4.49
C PHE A 409 0.73 32.20 5.69
N PRO A 410 1.07 31.18 6.51
CA PRO A 410 0.70 29.76 6.35
C PRO A 410 -0.73 29.45 6.80
N VAL A 411 -1.32 28.40 6.23
CA VAL A 411 -2.68 27.91 6.51
C VAL A 411 -2.66 26.41 6.79
N ARG A 412 -3.74 25.88 7.38
CA ARG A 412 -3.87 24.47 7.75
C ARG A 412 -5.32 24.01 7.56
N ASP A 413 -5.52 23.02 6.71
CA ASP A 413 -6.85 22.61 6.27
C ASP A 413 -7.59 21.73 7.31
N PHE A 414 -6.85 21.03 8.17
CA PHE A 414 -7.39 20.27 9.30
C PHE A 414 -6.40 20.30 10.47
N PRO A 415 -6.87 20.27 11.74
CA PRO A 415 -6.01 20.33 12.91
C PRO A 415 -5.05 19.13 12.95
N VAL A 416 -3.87 19.30 13.55
CA VAL A 416 -2.96 18.18 13.81
C VAL A 416 -3.73 17.08 14.51
N THR A 417 -3.75 15.86 13.97
CA THR A 417 -4.65 14.82 14.49
C THR A 417 -3.87 13.58 14.91
N GLU A 418 -4.08 13.20 16.17
CA GLU A 418 -3.66 11.91 16.68
C GLU A 418 -4.77 10.87 16.41
N THR A 419 -4.42 9.76 15.77
CA THR A 419 -5.32 8.65 15.50
C THR A 419 -4.84 7.41 16.25
N GLY A 420 -5.67 6.88 17.15
CA GLY A 420 -5.43 5.59 17.80
C GLY A 420 -6.37 4.53 17.24
N LYS A 421 -5.84 3.39 16.81
CA LYS A 421 -6.62 2.21 16.39
C LYS A 421 -6.20 1.00 17.21
N ALA A 422 -7.16 0.27 17.74
CA ALA A 422 -6.95 -1.01 18.42
C ALA A 422 -7.91 -2.04 17.83
N GLY A 423 -7.41 -3.22 17.48
CA GLY A 423 -8.26 -4.30 17.00
C GLY A 423 -7.82 -5.65 17.50
N ALA A 424 -8.79 -6.54 17.66
CA ALA A 424 -8.58 -7.93 18.04
C ALA A 424 -9.37 -8.83 17.11
N TYR A 425 -8.76 -9.90 16.63
CA TYR A 425 -9.38 -10.84 15.71
C TYR A 425 -9.24 -12.28 16.18
N LEU A 426 -10.19 -13.10 15.75
CA LEU A 426 -10.21 -14.56 15.92
C LEU A 426 -10.75 -15.18 14.63
N GLN A 427 -10.04 -16.16 14.10
CA GLN A 427 -10.45 -16.98 12.96
C GLN A 427 -10.16 -18.44 13.29
N ASP A 428 -11.09 -19.32 12.98
CA ASP A 428 -10.89 -20.77 13.09
C ASP A 428 -11.08 -21.38 11.71
N GLU A 429 -10.10 -22.13 11.21
CA GLU A 429 -10.33 -23.04 10.10
C GLU A 429 -10.62 -24.44 10.64
N MET A 430 -11.87 -24.85 10.51
CA MET A 430 -12.33 -26.19 10.82
C MET A 430 -12.19 -27.06 9.57
N ARG A 431 -11.24 -27.99 9.56
CA ARG A 431 -11.10 -29.02 8.52
C ARG A 431 -11.87 -30.26 8.92
N LEU A 432 -12.87 -30.61 8.12
CA LEU A 432 -13.77 -31.75 8.31
C LEU A 432 -13.59 -32.76 7.17
N ALA A 433 -14.11 -33.98 7.39
CA ALA A 433 -14.12 -35.06 6.39
C ALA A 433 -12.73 -35.29 5.77
N ASP A 434 -11.74 -35.53 6.63
CA ASP A 434 -10.33 -35.74 6.26
C ASP A 434 -9.73 -34.58 5.42
N GLY A 435 -10.22 -33.36 5.64
CA GLY A 435 -9.77 -32.15 4.95
C GLY A 435 -10.50 -31.84 3.64
N ARG A 436 -11.49 -32.65 3.24
CA ARG A 436 -12.31 -32.37 2.05
C ARG A 436 -13.16 -31.12 2.18
N PHE A 437 -13.53 -30.74 3.40
CA PHE A 437 -14.32 -29.53 3.64
C PHE A 437 -13.66 -28.67 4.72
N SER A 438 -13.36 -27.40 4.40
CA SER A 438 -12.92 -26.39 5.37
C SER A 438 -14.05 -25.38 5.60
N LEU A 439 -14.40 -25.11 6.86
CA LEU A 439 -15.25 -23.99 7.26
C LEU A 439 -14.41 -22.97 8.03
N ILE A 440 -14.51 -21.69 7.67
CA ILE A 440 -13.61 -20.64 8.16
C ILE A 440 -14.43 -19.46 8.70
N PRO A 441 -15.07 -19.58 9.88
CA PRO A 441 -15.60 -18.44 10.59
C PRO A 441 -14.47 -17.52 11.09
N GLY A 442 -14.71 -16.22 11.04
CA GLY A 442 -13.81 -15.23 11.62
C GLY A 442 -14.56 -13.99 12.07
N VAL A 443 -14.04 -13.32 13.08
CA VAL A 443 -14.58 -12.06 13.57
C VAL A 443 -13.45 -11.17 14.04
N ARG A 444 -13.62 -9.87 13.82
CA ARG A 444 -12.75 -8.84 14.35
C ARG A 444 -13.57 -7.74 15.00
N LEU A 445 -13.08 -7.26 16.13
CA LEU A 445 -13.53 -6.04 16.79
C LEU A 445 -12.45 -4.98 16.59
N ASP A 446 -12.83 -3.83 16.07
CA ASP A 446 -11.98 -2.66 15.96
C ASP A 446 -12.54 -1.52 16.80
N TYR A 447 -11.65 -0.77 17.43
CA TYR A 447 -11.91 0.47 18.15
C TYR A 447 -10.98 1.54 17.58
N TYR A 448 -11.52 2.72 17.30
CA TYR A 448 -10.72 3.84 16.81
C TYR A 448 -11.08 5.14 17.51
N ARG A 449 -10.08 6.02 17.64
CA ARG A 449 -10.21 7.35 18.19
C ARG A 449 -9.42 8.34 17.33
N LEU A 450 -10.07 9.44 16.95
CA LEU A 450 -9.49 10.61 16.31
C LEU A 450 -9.50 11.76 17.32
N SER A 451 -8.33 12.29 17.63
CA SER A 451 -8.13 13.36 18.60
C SER A 451 -7.45 14.55 17.92
N PRO A 452 -8.20 15.54 17.40
CA PRO A 452 -7.61 16.74 16.84
C PRO A 452 -6.98 17.65 17.90
N GLN A 453 -5.91 18.32 17.51
CA GLN A 453 -5.17 19.31 18.29
C GLN A 453 -5.15 20.63 17.50
N VAL A 454 -5.86 21.62 18.02
CA VAL A 454 -5.93 22.95 17.40
C VAL A 454 -4.64 23.72 17.73
N ASP A 455 -3.81 23.95 16.70
CA ASP A 455 -2.61 24.78 16.80
C ASP A 455 -2.90 26.24 16.43
N ALA A 456 -1.89 27.10 16.58
CA ALA A 456 -2.02 28.54 16.29
C ALA A 456 -2.29 28.82 14.80
N ILE A 457 -1.83 27.95 13.89
CA ILE A 457 -2.06 28.10 12.45
C ILE A 457 -3.52 27.80 12.14
N PHE A 458 -4.05 26.66 12.60
CA PHE A 458 -5.44 26.29 12.42
C PHE A 458 -6.40 27.32 13.02
N ALA A 459 -6.13 27.76 14.26
CA ALA A 459 -7.00 28.71 14.95
C ALA A 459 -7.06 30.08 14.25
N ALA A 460 -5.95 30.51 13.64
CA ALA A 460 -5.89 31.76 12.90
C ALA A 460 -6.55 31.67 11.52
N ASP A 461 -6.38 30.54 10.83
CA ASP A 461 -6.93 30.28 9.50
C ASP A 461 -8.45 29.98 9.54
N ASN A 462 -8.90 29.29 10.60
CA ASN A 462 -10.26 28.79 10.75
C ASN A 462 -10.91 29.28 12.06
N PRO A 463 -11.11 30.60 12.23
CA PRO A 463 -11.64 31.16 13.47
C PRO A 463 -13.07 30.67 13.73
N GLY A 464 -13.29 30.10 14.92
CA GLY A 464 -14.61 29.62 15.35
C GLY A 464 -15.01 28.24 14.81
N VAL A 465 -14.15 27.58 14.03
CA VAL A 465 -14.36 26.17 13.63
C VAL A 465 -13.98 25.27 14.80
N ALA A 466 -14.95 24.52 15.33
CA ALA A 466 -14.70 23.53 16.36
C ALA A 466 -14.03 22.29 15.76
N ALA A 467 -13.05 21.74 16.48
CA ALA A 467 -12.45 20.45 16.18
C ALA A 467 -12.96 19.42 17.18
N GLU A 468 -13.51 18.33 16.68
CA GLU A 468 -14.25 17.35 17.48
C GLU A 468 -13.51 16.02 17.54
N ASN A 469 -13.55 15.41 18.72
CA ASN A 469 -13.05 14.06 18.92
C ASN A 469 -14.07 13.07 18.35
N VAL A 470 -13.59 12.07 17.60
CA VAL A 470 -14.44 10.94 17.16
C VAL A 470 -13.93 9.68 17.82
N THR A 471 -14.84 8.90 18.40
CA THR A 471 -14.53 7.59 18.99
C THR A 471 -15.66 6.65 18.64
N ASP A 472 -15.32 5.49 18.06
CA ASP A 472 -16.31 4.48 17.71
C ASP A 472 -15.66 3.09 17.62
N SER A 473 -16.48 2.07 17.40
CA SER A 473 -16.08 0.68 17.24
C SER A 473 -16.81 0.03 16.07
N ASN A 474 -16.19 -1.00 15.48
CA ASN A 474 -16.80 -1.74 14.39
C ASN A 474 -16.55 -3.25 14.55
N VAL A 475 -17.52 -4.06 14.10
CA VAL A 475 -17.41 -5.53 14.09
C VAL A 475 -17.42 -6.02 12.65
N SER A 476 -16.39 -6.79 12.29
CA SER A 476 -16.18 -7.32 10.93
C SER A 476 -16.25 -8.85 10.93
N PRO A 477 -17.44 -9.47 10.85
CA PRO A 477 -17.58 -10.91 10.71
C PRO A 477 -17.23 -11.40 9.30
N LYS A 478 -16.83 -12.67 9.22
CA LYS A 478 -16.53 -13.40 8.00
C LYS A 478 -16.94 -14.86 8.14
N LEU A 479 -17.38 -15.46 7.03
CA LEU A 479 -17.56 -16.89 6.89
C LEU A 479 -17.04 -17.35 5.52
N GLY A 480 -15.96 -18.12 5.54
CA GLY A 480 -15.45 -18.83 4.37
C GLY A 480 -15.81 -20.31 4.38
N ALA A 481 -15.89 -20.92 3.21
CA ALA A 481 -16.00 -22.36 3.05
C ALA A 481 -15.19 -22.81 1.83
N ILE A 482 -14.55 -23.97 1.93
CA ILE A 482 -13.82 -24.62 0.82
C ILE A 482 -14.24 -26.08 0.78
N TRP A 483 -14.69 -26.54 -0.38
CA TRP A 483 -14.97 -27.94 -0.66
C TRP A 483 -14.00 -28.44 -1.73
N ARG A 484 -13.09 -29.33 -1.32
CA ARG A 484 -12.16 -30.07 -2.18
C ARG A 484 -12.91 -31.29 -2.70
N ILE A 485 -13.39 -31.20 -3.94
CA ILE A 485 -14.21 -32.23 -4.59
C ILE A 485 -13.34 -33.47 -4.82
N ASP A 486 -12.15 -33.23 -5.37
CA ASP A 486 -11.08 -34.19 -5.58
C ASP A 486 -9.71 -33.46 -5.48
N ASP A 487 -8.63 -34.13 -5.89
CA ASP A 487 -7.27 -33.59 -5.81
C ASP A 487 -7.02 -32.40 -6.74
N ALA A 488 -7.87 -32.19 -7.75
CA ALA A 488 -7.71 -31.14 -8.75
C ALA A 488 -8.78 -30.04 -8.61
N TRP A 489 -10.02 -30.40 -8.30
CA TRP A 489 -11.15 -29.47 -8.24
C TRP A 489 -11.48 -29.04 -6.81
N SER A 490 -11.61 -27.73 -6.62
CA SER A 490 -12.15 -27.16 -5.40
C SER A 490 -13.17 -26.05 -5.68
N LEU A 491 -14.21 -25.99 -4.85
CA LEU A 491 -15.18 -24.92 -4.81
C LEU A 491 -14.93 -24.13 -3.53
N TYR A 492 -14.96 -22.80 -3.59
CA TYR A 492 -14.92 -21.97 -2.38
C TYR A 492 -16.04 -20.94 -2.41
N ALA A 493 -16.51 -20.58 -1.22
CA ALA A 493 -17.44 -19.50 -0.99
C ALA A 493 -16.93 -18.64 0.16
N ASN A 494 -17.18 -17.33 0.10
CA ASN A 494 -16.82 -16.42 1.17
C ASN A 494 -17.81 -15.27 1.29
N TYR A 495 -18.20 -14.99 2.52
CA TYR A 495 -18.99 -13.83 2.88
C TYR A 495 -18.24 -13.04 3.95
N ALA A 496 -17.86 -11.80 3.66
CA ALA A 496 -16.99 -11.00 4.52
C ALA A 496 -17.47 -9.55 4.62
N HIS A 497 -17.28 -8.96 5.80
CA HIS A 497 -17.49 -7.54 6.03
C HIS A 497 -16.18 -6.76 5.90
N GLY A 498 -16.30 -5.53 5.41
CA GLY A 498 -15.23 -4.53 5.34
C GLY A 498 -15.70 -3.23 5.96
N PHE A 499 -14.77 -2.44 6.48
CA PHE A 499 -15.06 -1.07 6.89
C PHE A 499 -13.84 -0.16 6.75
N ARG A 500 -14.11 1.14 6.77
CA ARG A 500 -13.12 2.21 6.85
C ARG A 500 -13.62 3.26 7.83
N ALA A 501 -12.81 3.56 8.85
CA ALA A 501 -13.10 4.65 9.77
C ALA A 501 -13.16 5.99 9.02
N PRO A 502 -13.97 6.97 9.47
CA PRO A 502 -13.96 8.31 8.92
C PRO A 502 -12.53 8.89 8.93
N PRO A 503 -12.06 9.49 7.83
CA PRO A 503 -10.72 10.04 7.81
C PRO A 503 -10.70 11.40 8.54
N TYR A 504 -9.60 11.69 9.24
CA TYR A 504 -9.44 12.88 10.09
C TYR A 504 -9.72 14.19 9.35
N ASN A 505 -9.34 14.28 8.07
CA ASN A 505 -9.54 15.47 7.25
C ASN A 505 -11.01 15.67 6.86
N ASP A 506 -11.81 14.61 6.70
CA ASP A 506 -13.26 14.77 6.44
C ASP A 506 -14.04 15.09 7.71
N VAL A 507 -13.57 14.60 8.86
CA VAL A 507 -14.19 14.88 10.16
C VAL A 507 -13.96 16.33 10.57
N ASN A 508 -12.72 16.82 10.49
CA ASN A 508 -12.31 18.08 11.10
C ASN A 508 -11.75 19.10 10.09
N ILE A 509 -12.27 19.13 8.85
CA ILE A 509 -11.89 20.19 7.92
C ILE A 509 -12.28 21.57 8.47
N GLY A 510 -11.37 22.52 8.34
CA GLY A 510 -11.65 23.94 8.39
C GLY A 510 -11.11 24.60 7.12
N PHE A 511 -11.99 25.20 6.32
CA PHE A 511 -11.55 26.02 5.19
C PHE A 511 -12.61 27.06 4.83
N SER A 512 -12.22 28.34 4.70
CA SER A 512 -13.15 29.40 4.28
C SER A 512 -12.61 30.22 3.12
N ASN A 513 -13.43 30.39 2.08
CA ASN A 513 -13.14 31.19 0.91
C ASN A 513 -14.20 32.29 0.74
N LEU A 514 -13.97 33.41 1.43
CA LEU A 514 -14.92 34.52 1.49
C LEU A 514 -15.12 35.22 0.14
N GLN A 515 -14.10 35.26 -0.73
CA GLN A 515 -14.21 35.90 -2.05
C GLN A 515 -15.11 35.13 -3.01
N PHE A 516 -15.08 33.80 -2.95
CA PHE A 516 -15.94 32.94 -3.75
C PHE A 516 -17.20 32.48 -2.99
N GLY A 517 -17.40 33.01 -1.78
CA GLY A 517 -18.62 32.84 -1.00
C GLY A 517 -18.86 31.41 -0.54
N TYR A 518 -17.83 30.67 -0.10
CA TYR A 518 -18.03 29.32 0.45
C TYR A 518 -17.14 28.99 1.65
N THR A 519 -17.57 28.02 2.46
CA THR A 519 -16.85 27.50 3.63
C THR A 519 -17.06 25.99 3.75
N ALA A 520 -16.03 25.26 4.16
CA ALA A 520 -16.06 23.84 4.48
C ALA A 520 -15.98 23.66 6.01
N ILE A 521 -16.93 22.90 6.56
CA ILE A 521 -17.07 22.68 7.99
C ILE A 521 -16.89 21.21 8.38
N ALA A 522 -16.49 21.01 9.63
CA ALA A 522 -16.37 19.71 10.28
C ALA A 522 -17.71 18.94 10.27
N ASN A 523 -17.61 17.61 10.27
CA ASN A 523 -18.72 16.71 10.50
C ASN A 523 -18.32 15.58 11.48
N PRO A 524 -18.53 15.77 12.79
CA PRO A 524 -18.25 14.72 13.77
C PRO A 524 -19.21 13.52 13.69
N ASP A 525 -20.35 13.67 13.02
CA ASP A 525 -21.38 12.62 12.91
C ASP A 525 -21.10 11.64 11.75
N LEU A 526 -19.93 11.73 11.10
CA LEU A 526 -19.54 10.82 10.04
C LEU A 526 -19.48 9.37 10.56
N LYS A 527 -20.22 8.50 9.87
CA LYS A 527 -20.19 7.05 10.09
C LYS A 527 -19.04 6.43 9.29
N PRO A 528 -18.53 5.27 9.73
CA PRO A 528 -17.59 4.51 8.92
C PRO A 528 -18.22 4.07 7.59
N GLU A 529 -17.41 4.04 6.53
CA GLU A 529 -17.81 3.40 5.26
C GLU A 529 -17.82 1.89 5.50
N THR A 530 -18.86 1.17 5.04
CA THR A 530 -18.97 -0.29 5.25
C THR A 530 -19.18 -1.05 3.95
N SER A 531 -18.72 -2.31 3.92
CA SER A 531 -18.93 -3.21 2.78
C SER A 531 -19.32 -4.61 3.24
N LYS A 532 -20.17 -5.26 2.46
CA LYS A 532 -20.56 -6.67 2.61
C LYS A 532 -20.35 -7.36 1.27
N GLY A 533 -19.41 -8.30 1.24
CA GLY A 533 -19.00 -9.00 0.02
C GLY A 533 -19.33 -10.48 0.08
N ALA A 534 -19.93 -11.00 -0.98
CA ALA A 534 -20.09 -12.42 -1.22
C ALA A 534 -19.29 -12.82 -2.48
N GLU A 535 -18.56 -13.92 -2.40
CA GLU A 535 -17.79 -14.48 -3.51
C GLU A 535 -17.97 -16.00 -3.57
N LEU A 536 -18.16 -16.52 -4.78
CA LEU A 536 -18.20 -17.94 -5.08
C LEU A 536 -17.20 -18.21 -6.20
N GLY A 537 -16.33 -19.20 -6.04
CA GLY A 537 -15.37 -19.55 -7.07
C GLY A 537 -15.06 -21.03 -7.18
N LEU A 538 -14.70 -21.42 -8.39
CA LEU A 538 -14.27 -22.76 -8.78
C LEU A 538 -12.79 -22.69 -9.15
N ARG A 539 -12.00 -23.63 -8.64
CA ARG A 539 -10.58 -23.77 -8.95
C ARG A 539 -10.30 -25.19 -9.43
N TYR A 540 -9.45 -25.28 -10.44
CA TYR A 540 -8.85 -26.50 -10.95
C TYR A 540 -7.33 -26.35 -10.93
N THR A 541 -6.64 -27.29 -10.31
CA THR A 541 -5.18 -27.32 -10.24
C THR A 541 -4.70 -28.72 -10.58
N ALA A 542 -4.01 -28.89 -11.70
CA ALA A 542 -3.42 -30.16 -12.10
C ALA A 542 -2.05 -29.95 -12.76
N ALA A 543 -1.35 -31.05 -13.03
CA ALA A 543 -0.05 -31.00 -13.71
C ALA A 543 -0.11 -30.36 -15.11
N ALA A 544 -1.29 -30.36 -15.76
CA ALA A 544 -1.52 -29.78 -17.07
C ALA A 544 -1.83 -28.27 -17.04
N GLY A 545 -2.13 -27.70 -15.87
CA GLY A 545 -2.46 -26.29 -15.75
C GLY A 545 -3.33 -25.93 -14.56
N TYR A 546 -3.70 -24.65 -14.53
CA TYR A 546 -4.57 -24.04 -13.54
C TYR A 546 -5.76 -23.36 -14.23
N PHE A 547 -6.95 -23.47 -13.66
CA PHE A 547 -8.11 -22.70 -14.05
C PHE A 547 -8.84 -22.20 -12.82
N GLY A 548 -9.20 -20.92 -12.81
CA GLY A 548 -9.99 -20.30 -11.76
C GLY A 548 -11.11 -19.48 -12.37
N LEU A 549 -12.32 -19.63 -11.84
CA LEU A 549 -13.48 -18.82 -12.19
C LEU A 549 -14.14 -18.35 -10.89
N SER A 550 -14.38 -17.05 -10.74
CA SER A 550 -15.07 -16.51 -9.57
C SER A 550 -16.12 -15.48 -9.96
N GLY A 551 -17.24 -15.49 -9.24
CA GLY A 551 -18.27 -14.47 -9.28
C GLY A 551 -18.39 -13.79 -7.93
N TYR A 552 -18.53 -12.47 -7.92
CA TYR A 552 -18.60 -11.69 -6.69
C TYR A 552 -19.73 -10.65 -6.71
N TYR A 553 -20.18 -10.30 -5.51
CA TYR A 553 -21.20 -9.29 -5.24
C TYR A 553 -20.79 -8.51 -3.98
N ASN A 554 -20.56 -7.20 -4.10
CA ASN A 554 -20.19 -6.33 -2.99
C ASN A 554 -21.23 -5.22 -2.85
N ASP A 555 -21.80 -5.11 -1.66
CA ASP A 555 -22.72 -4.06 -1.22
C ASP A 555 -21.96 -3.06 -0.33
N TYR A 556 -21.86 -1.81 -0.78
CA TYR A 556 -21.17 -0.73 -0.08
C TYR A 556 -22.17 0.30 0.42
N ARG A 557 -21.99 0.75 1.66
CA ARG A 557 -22.86 1.73 2.30
C ARG A 557 -22.05 2.81 2.99
N ASP A 558 -22.71 3.95 3.15
CA ASP A 558 -22.20 5.08 3.92
C ASP A 558 -20.88 5.61 3.36
N PHE A 559 -20.70 5.63 2.03
CA PHE A 559 -19.50 6.22 1.42
C PHE A 559 -19.38 7.68 1.82
N ILE A 560 -18.18 8.10 2.19
CA ILE A 560 -17.93 9.48 2.58
C ILE A 560 -17.68 10.27 1.29
N ALA A 561 -18.65 11.12 0.94
CA ALA A 561 -18.47 12.14 -0.07
C ALA A 561 -17.90 13.38 0.59
N SER A 562 -16.59 13.58 0.40
CA SER A 562 -15.85 14.72 0.91
C SER A 562 -16.41 16.04 0.35
N TYR A 563 -16.60 17.02 1.22
CA TYR A 563 -16.94 18.41 0.86
C TYR A 563 -18.16 18.49 -0.08
N SER A 564 -19.30 17.92 0.34
CA SER A 564 -20.57 18.02 -0.38
C SER A 564 -21.24 19.36 -0.08
N PHE A 565 -21.83 20.02 -1.09
CA PHE A 565 -22.65 21.21 -0.86
C PHE A 565 -23.90 20.85 -0.03
N VAL A 566 -24.11 21.55 1.09
CA VAL A 566 -25.21 21.31 2.04
C VAL A 566 -26.14 22.50 2.25
N GLY A 567 -25.83 23.66 1.67
CA GLY A 567 -26.71 24.83 1.71
C GLY A 567 -25.94 26.14 1.86
N TYR A 568 -26.53 27.10 2.55
CA TYR A 568 -25.91 28.39 2.84
C TYR A 568 -25.91 28.65 4.35
N ASN A 569 -24.86 29.27 4.88
CA ASN A 569 -24.81 29.71 6.28
C ASN A 569 -25.53 31.06 6.48
N ALA A 570 -25.59 31.55 7.71
CA ALA A 570 -26.26 32.82 8.06
C ALA A 570 -25.66 34.05 7.35
N ASP A 571 -24.37 33.98 6.99
CA ASP A 571 -23.65 35.04 6.27
C ASP A 571 -23.81 34.93 4.74
N GLY A 572 -24.60 33.96 4.26
CA GLY A 572 -24.84 33.73 2.83
C GLY A 572 -23.72 32.97 2.10
N LEU A 573 -22.77 32.39 2.83
CA LEU A 573 -21.70 31.54 2.26
C LEU A 573 -22.25 30.14 1.96
N MET A 574 -21.92 29.61 0.78
CA MET A 574 -22.14 28.20 0.43
C MET A 574 -21.42 27.30 1.43
N LEU A 575 -22.17 26.39 2.04
CA LEU A 575 -21.68 25.48 3.06
C LEU A 575 -21.34 24.14 2.41
N TYR A 576 -20.10 23.70 2.61
CA TYR A 576 -19.62 22.39 2.21
C TYR A 576 -19.35 21.56 3.47
N GLN A 577 -19.79 20.31 3.47
CA GLN A 577 -19.58 19.39 4.58
C GLN A 577 -19.42 17.98 4.02
N SER A 578 -18.44 17.24 4.53
CA SER A 578 -18.30 15.82 4.22
C SER A 578 -19.48 15.05 4.81
N ARG A 579 -20.08 14.13 4.06
CA ARG A 579 -21.26 13.37 4.52
C ARG A 579 -21.25 11.94 4.01
N ASN A 580 -21.85 11.02 4.77
CA ASN A 580 -22.15 9.69 4.25
C ASN A 580 -23.21 9.81 3.15
N VAL A 581 -22.92 9.26 1.98
CA VAL A 581 -23.81 9.20 0.82
C VAL A 581 -23.94 7.77 0.33
N ASP A 582 -25.11 7.54 -0.26
CA ASP A 582 -25.40 6.50 -1.24
C ASP A 582 -25.25 5.03 -0.79
N HIS A 583 -25.77 4.16 -1.65
CA HIS A 583 -25.64 2.71 -1.59
C HIS A 583 -25.13 2.24 -2.95
N VAL A 584 -23.97 1.58 -2.96
CA VAL A 584 -23.32 1.16 -4.21
C VAL A 584 -23.18 -0.36 -4.25
N VAL A 585 -23.57 -0.96 -5.37
CA VAL A 585 -23.39 -2.40 -5.60
C VAL A 585 -22.43 -2.63 -6.75
N ILE A 586 -21.36 -3.39 -6.49
CA ILE A 586 -20.41 -3.83 -7.50
C ILE A 586 -20.47 -5.36 -7.59
N LYS A 587 -20.72 -5.88 -8.79
CA LYS A 587 -20.72 -7.31 -9.07
C LYS A 587 -19.96 -7.60 -10.35
N GLY A 588 -19.36 -8.78 -10.45
CA GLY A 588 -18.52 -9.14 -11.58
C GLY A 588 -18.17 -10.61 -11.60
N VAL A 589 -17.50 -11.01 -12.68
CA VAL A 589 -16.94 -12.34 -12.87
C VAL A 589 -15.48 -12.20 -13.32
N GLU A 590 -14.60 -12.99 -12.74
CA GLU A 590 -13.17 -13.07 -13.06
C GLU A 590 -12.83 -14.50 -13.48
N ALA A 591 -12.04 -14.66 -14.54
CA ALA A 591 -11.51 -15.95 -14.96
C ALA A 591 -9.99 -15.88 -15.19
N ARG A 592 -9.29 -16.94 -14.82
CA ARG A 592 -7.83 -17.07 -15.01
C ARG A 592 -7.52 -18.49 -15.47
N ALA A 593 -6.64 -18.62 -16.45
CA ALA A 593 -6.19 -19.92 -16.91
C ALA A 593 -4.68 -19.89 -17.18
N ALA A 594 -4.00 -20.95 -16.76
CA ALA A 594 -2.60 -21.21 -17.05
C ALA A 594 -2.50 -22.64 -17.61
N SER A 595 -1.66 -22.85 -18.60
CA SER A 595 -1.40 -24.18 -19.16
C SER A 595 0.09 -24.47 -19.10
N SER A 596 0.47 -25.58 -18.48
CA SER A 596 1.85 -26.09 -18.49
C SER A 596 2.01 -27.03 -19.68
N SER A 597 2.52 -26.50 -20.79
CA SER A 597 2.94 -27.35 -21.92
C SER A 597 4.34 -27.89 -21.64
N ALA A 598 4.48 -29.22 -21.50
CA ALA A 598 5.76 -29.91 -21.35
C ALA A 598 6.62 -29.94 -22.64
N ARG A 599 6.43 -29.02 -23.60
CA ARG A 599 7.18 -28.98 -24.87
C ARG A 599 7.98 -27.69 -24.98
N CYS A 600 9.24 -27.74 -24.56
CA CYS A 600 10.30 -26.79 -24.96
C CYS A 600 10.97 -27.32 -26.25
N PRO A 601 10.89 -26.64 -27.41
CA PRO A 601 11.58 -27.08 -28.63
C PRO A 601 13.08 -26.77 -28.64
N HIS A 602 13.60 -25.90 -27.76
CA HIS A 602 15.02 -25.50 -27.74
C HIS A 602 15.58 -25.51 -26.32
N ALA A 603 16.36 -26.55 -26.01
CA ALA A 603 17.22 -26.58 -24.84
C ALA A 603 18.53 -25.84 -25.17
N GLY A 604 18.70 -24.64 -24.61
CA GLY A 604 20.03 -24.05 -24.45
C GLY A 604 20.84 -24.84 -23.40
N PRO A 605 22.18 -24.66 -23.34
CA PRO A 605 23.07 -25.46 -22.49
C PRO A 605 22.81 -25.36 -20.97
N ALA A 606 21.90 -24.47 -20.53
CA ALA A 606 21.51 -24.29 -19.14
C ALA A 606 20.14 -24.90 -18.77
N GLY A 607 19.42 -25.58 -19.68
CA GLY A 607 18.27 -26.42 -19.34
C GLY A 607 17.08 -25.74 -18.61
N ARG A 608 16.93 -24.41 -18.65
CA ARG A 608 15.79 -23.71 -18.05
C ARG A 608 14.69 -23.49 -19.10
N CYS A 609 13.52 -24.09 -18.88
CA CYS A 609 12.32 -23.84 -19.66
C CYS A 609 11.68 -22.50 -19.25
N ILE A 610 11.24 -21.72 -20.23
CA ILE A 610 10.58 -20.42 -20.05
C ILE A 610 9.06 -20.64 -20.25
N PRO A 611 8.22 -20.66 -19.20
CA PRO A 611 6.78 -20.69 -19.37
C PRO A 611 6.24 -19.32 -19.80
N ALA A 612 5.22 -19.30 -20.66
CA ALA A 612 4.50 -18.08 -21.01
C ALA A 612 3.59 -17.61 -19.85
N PRO A 613 3.40 -16.30 -19.66
CA PRO A 613 2.50 -15.79 -18.63
C PRO A 613 1.04 -16.25 -18.90
N PRO A 614 0.26 -16.55 -17.86
CA PRO A 614 -1.11 -17.06 -17.99
C PRO A 614 -2.06 -16.02 -18.61
N MET A 615 -3.00 -16.49 -19.44
CA MET A 615 -4.03 -15.66 -20.05
C MET A 615 -5.14 -15.36 -19.03
N ARG A 616 -5.45 -14.07 -18.82
CA ARG A 616 -6.37 -13.58 -17.78
C ARG A 616 -7.48 -12.72 -18.41
N VAL A 617 -8.74 -12.94 -18.05
CA VAL A 617 -9.91 -12.18 -18.58
C VAL A 617 -10.87 -11.84 -17.44
N ALA A 618 -11.36 -10.60 -17.37
CA ALA A 618 -12.36 -10.19 -16.40
C ALA A 618 -13.36 -9.19 -16.98
N THR A 619 -14.60 -9.22 -16.48
CA THR A 619 -15.67 -8.27 -16.85
C THR A 619 -16.34 -7.70 -15.60
N THR A 620 -16.28 -6.38 -15.44
CA THR A 620 -16.88 -5.62 -14.33
C THR A 620 -17.96 -4.68 -14.85
N ARG A 621 -19.16 -4.66 -14.23
CA ARG A 621 -20.22 -3.72 -14.57
C ARG A 621 -20.78 -3.04 -13.31
N PRO A 622 -20.50 -1.74 -13.08
CA PRO A 622 -21.18 -0.99 -12.02
C PRO A 622 -22.63 -0.71 -12.42
N THR A 623 -23.57 -0.89 -11.49
CA THR A 623 -24.99 -0.50 -11.68
C THR A 623 -25.40 0.39 -10.51
N PRO A 624 -25.56 1.71 -10.71
CA PRO A 624 -26.18 2.56 -9.71
C PRO A 624 -27.69 2.27 -9.67
N ARG A 625 -28.24 1.99 -8.49
CA ARG A 625 -29.69 2.07 -8.26
C ARG A 625 -29.95 3.44 -7.64
N ARG A 626 -30.71 4.27 -8.35
CA ARG A 626 -31.18 5.58 -7.88
C ARG A 626 -32.16 5.44 -6.72
#